data_AF-M6BV26-F1
#
_entry.id   AF-M6BV26-F1
#
_cell.length_a   1.000
_cell.length_b   1.000
_cell.length_c   1.000
_cell.angle_alpha   90.00
_cell.angle_beta   90.00
_cell.angle_gamma   90.00
#
_symmetry.space_group_name_H-M   'P 1'
#
loop_
_entity.id
_entity.type
_entity.pdbx_description
1 polymer ?
#
loop_
_entity_poly.entity_id
_entity_poly.type
_entity_poly.pdbx_seq_one_letter_code
_entity_poly.pdbx_strand_id
1 'polypeptide(L)'
;MYSLTTREISQHLKEIYQVEVSVDLISEVTDSVMETVIEWQSRPLDKVYPILIMDALVVKVRDGNHVQNKSFSLALLIPIK
;
A
#
# COMPACT_ATOMS: atom_id res chain seq x y z
N MET A 1 4.38 -12.88 3.92
CA MET A 1 4.69 -11.51 3.47
C MET A 1 5.19 -11.62 2.04
N TYR A 2 4.30 -11.43 1.05
CA TYR A 2 4.65 -11.56 -0.36
C TYR A 2 4.72 -10.15 -0.95
N SER A 3 5.88 -9.51 -0.87
CA SER A 3 6.16 -8.29 -1.61
C SER A 3 6.99 -8.66 -2.83
N LEU A 4 6.46 -8.38 -4.02
CA LEU A 4 7.16 -8.56 -5.28
C LEU A 4 7.39 -7.19 -5.90
N THR A 5 8.57 -6.97 -6.45
CA THR A 5 8.84 -5.83 -7.32
C THR A 5 8.02 -5.94 -8.59
N THR A 6 7.74 -4.81 -9.26
CA THR A 6 7.03 -4.80 -10.55
C THR A 6 7.71 -5.65 -11.61
N ARG A 7 9.04 -5.80 -11.54
CA ARG A 7 9.83 -6.70 -12.40
C ARG A 7 9.57 -8.18 -12.11
N GLU A 8 9.54 -8.56 -10.83
CA GLU A 8 9.22 -9.93 -10.43
C GLU A 8 7.77 -10.29 -10.81
N ILE A 9 6.83 -9.35 -10.67
CA ILE A 9 5.44 -9.54 -11.11
C ILE A 9 5.38 -9.77 -12.63
N SER A 10 6.07 -8.95 -13.42
CA SER A 10 6.14 -9.12 -14.88
C SER A 10 6.72 -10.48 -15.27
N GLN A 11 7.80 -10.91 -14.62
CA GLN A 11 8.41 -12.22 -14.85
C GLN A 11 7.47 -13.37 -14.48
N HIS A 12 6.81 -13.30 -13.32
CA HIS A 12 5.85 -14.31 -12.89
C HIS A 12 4.65 -14.42 -13.83
N LEU A 13 4.14 -13.30 -14.35
CA LEU A 13 3.06 -13.29 -15.33
C LEU A 13 3.48 -13.91 -16.66
N LYS A 14 4.72 -13.66 -17.10
CA LYS A 14 5.28 -14.30 -18.30
C LYS A 14 5.46 -15.81 -18.12
N GLU A 15 5.93 -16.26 -16.96
CA GLU A 15 6.17 -17.68 -16.68
C GLU A 15 4.86 -18.50 -16.58
N ILE A 16 3.83 -17.95 -15.93
CA ILE A 16 2.58 -18.67 -15.67
C ILE A 16 1.58 -18.51 -16.82
N TYR A 17 1.46 -17.29 -17.37
CA TYR A 17 0.41 -16.95 -18.34
C TYR A 17 0.94 -16.73 -19.77
N GLN A 18 2.26 -16.77 -20.00
CA GLN A 18 2.89 -16.46 -21.30
C GLN A 18 2.51 -15.07 -21.85
N VAL A 19 2.06 -14.16 -20.99
CA VAL A 19 1.72 -12.78 -21.35
C VAL A 19 2.89 -11.87 -20.95
N GLU A 20 3.38 -11.06 -21.89
CA GLU A 20 4.32 -9.99 -21.57
C GLU A 20 3.54 -8.76 -21.09
N VAL A 21 3.65 -8.47 -19.81
CA VAL A 21 3.08 -7.28 -19.18
C VAL A 21 4.21 -6.32 -18.85
N SER A 22 4.13 -5.07 -19.30
CA SER A 22 5.14 -4.06 -18.99
C SER A 22 5.09 -3.68 -17.51
N VAL A 23 6.24 -3.27 -16.98
CA VAL A 23 6.34 -2.71 -15.62
C VAL A 23 5.44 -1.47 -15.46
N ASP A 24 5.29 -0.69 -16.53
CA ASP A 24 4.44 0.50 -16.55
C ASP A 24 2.96 0.12 -16.42
N LEU A 25 2.50 -0.92 -17.13
CA LEU A 25 1.11 -1.40 -17.04
C LEU A 25 0.80 -1.96 -15.64
N ILE A 26 1.76 -2.66 -15.02
CA ILE A 26 1.61 -3.12 -13.62
C ILE A 26 1.47 -1.93 -12.67
N SER A 27 2.24 -0.86 -12.90
CA SER A 27 2.18 0.35 -12.08
C SER A 27 0.85 1.08 -12.28
N GLU A 28 0.40 1.27 -13.51
CA GLU A 28 -0.89 1.88 -13.84
C GLU A 28 -2.08 1.13 -13.22
N VAL A 29 -2.07 -0.20 -13.31
CA VAL A 29 -3.09 -1.03 -12.65
C VAL A 29 -3.01 -0.89 -11.13
N THR A 30 -1.82 -0.83 -10.56
CA THR A 30 -1.66 -0.63 -9.10
C THR A 30 -2.17 0.76 -8.66
N ASP A 31 -1.96 1.78 -9.49
CA ASP A 31 -2.43 3.15 -9.24
C ASP A 31 -3.96 3.23 -9.27
N SER A 32 -4.64 2.39 -10.05
CA SER A 32 -6.12 2.35 -10.08
C SER A 32 -6.76 2.03 -8.73
N VAL A 33 -6.03 1.36 -7.82
CA VAL A 33 -6.52 1.04 -6.47
C VAL A 33 -6.55 2.28 -5.57
N MET A 34 -5.92 3.39 -5.97
CA MET A 34 -5.83 4.61 -5.15
C MET A 34 -7.20 5.17 -4.79
N GLU A 35 -8.18 5.12 -5.69
CA GLU A 35 -9.55 5.55 -5.41
C GLU A 35 -10.16 4.71 -4.27
N THR A 36 -9.96 3.39 -4.30
CA THR A 36 -10.43 2.48 -3.24
C THR A 36 -9.75 2.77 -1.91
N VAL A 37 -8.46 3.13 -1.93
CA VAL A 37 -7.71 3.52 -0.73
C VAL A 37 -8.29 4.78 -0.11
N ILE A 38 -8.62 5.79 -0.91
CA ILE A 38 -9.22 7.04 -0.44
C ILE A 38 -10.59 6.76 0.19
N GLU A 39 -11.43 5.97 -0.47
CA GLU A 39 -12.73 5.56 0.07
C GLU A 39 -12.58 4.82 1.40
N TRP A 40 -11.65 3.86 1.47
CA TRP A 40 -11.36 3.11 2.69
C TRP A 40 -10.87 4.00 3.84
N GLN A 41 -10.05 5.02 3.54
CA GLN A 41 -9.60 5.99 4.55
C GLN A 41 -10.76 6.86 5.07
N SER A 42 -11.73 7.17 4.21
CA SER A 42 -12.89 8.02 4.54
C SER A 42 -14.02 7.29 5.27
N ARG A 43 -13.90 5.98 5.47
CA ARG A 43 -14.97 5.16 6.07
C ARG A 43 -15.38 5.68 7.46
N PRO A 44 -16.67 5.65 7.80
CA PRO A 44 -17.13 6.03 9.13
C PRO A 44 -16.57 5.07 10.17
N LEU A 45 -16.15 5.63 11.30
CA LEU A 45 -15.69 4.88 12.47
C LEU A 45 -16.80 4.81 13.53
N ASP A 46 -16.76 3.78 14.37
CA ASP A 46 -17.67 3.66 15.51
C ASP A 46 -17.38 4.73 16.58
N LYS A 47 -18.37 4.99 17.43
CA LYS A 47 -18.27 6.04 18.45
C LYS A 47 -17.21 5.79 19.52
N VAL A 48 -16.89 4.52 19.82
CA VAL A 48 -16.05 4.15 20.96
C VAL A 48 -15.10 3.01 20.61
N TYR A 49 -13.80 3.24 20.83
CA TYR A 49 -12.74 2.25 20.77
C TYR A 49 -11.93 2.31 22.08
N PRO A 50 -12.04 1.32 22.98
CA PRO A 50 -11.38 1.35 24.28
C PRO A 50 -9.86 1.20 24.17
N ILE A 51 -9.37 0.61 23.08
CA ILE A 51 -7.95 0.41 22.83
C ILE A 51 -7.62 0.99 21.45
N LEU A 52 -6.69 1.94 21.45
CA LEU A 52 -6.03 2.49 20.27
C LEU A 52 -4.54 2.15 20.36
N ILE A 53 -4.03 1.49 19.34
CA ILE A 53 -2.59 1.24 19.15
C ILE A 53 -2.13 2.13 18.00
N MET A 54 -1.06 2.89 18.23
CA MET A 54 -0.38 3.64 17.17
C MET A 54 1.01 3.06 16.95
N ASP A 55 1.31 2.76 15.70
CA ASP A 55 2.64 2.35 15.25
C ASP A 55 3.16 3.35 14.21
N ALA A 56 4.48 3.52 14.16
CA ALA A 56 5.14 4.41 13.21
C ALA A 56 6.36 3.72 12.60
N LEU A 57 6.29 3.47 11.29
CA LEU A 57 7.40 2.93 10.51
C LEU A 57 8.11 4.06 9.78
N VAL A 58 9.42 4.21 10.01
CA VAL A 58 10.23 5.18 9.26
C VAL A 58 10.71 4.54 7.97
N VAL A 59 10.30 5.11 6.84
CA VAL A 59 10.65 4.66 5.50
C VAL A 59 11.42 5.73 4.74
N LYS A 60 12.36 5.31 3.90
CA LYS A 60 13.09 6.19 2.99
C LYS A 60 12.24 6.45 1.76
N VAL A 61 11.80 7.68 1.58
CA VAL A 61 11.01 8.10 0.43
C VAL A 61 11.84 9.06 -0.40
N ARG A 62 11.86 8.86 -1.72
CA ARG A 62 12.43 9.82 -2.65
C ARG A 62 11.41 10.91 -2.91
N ASP A 63 11.76 12.14 -2.57
CA ASP A 63 10.94 13.33 -2.81
C ASP A 63 11.74 14.27 -3.72
N GLY A 64 11.39 14.28 -5.01
CA GLY A 64 12.18 14.88 -6.07
C GLY A 64 13.60 14.28 -6.15
N ASN A 65 14.62 15.11 -5.91
CA ASN A 65 16.03 14.72 -5.98
C ASN A 65 16.64 14.30 -4.64
N HIS A 66 15.89 14.35 -3.54
CA HIS A 66 16.41 14.00 -2.21
C HIS A 66 15.69 12.77 -1.64
N VAL A 67 16.45 11.88 -1.03
CA VAL A 67 15.89 10.78 -0.23
C VAL A 67 15.75 11.27 1.20
N GLN A 68 14.52 11.25 1.72
CA GLN A 68 14.19 11.69 3.06
C GLN A 68 13.55 10.56 3.86
N ASN A 69 13.81 10.53 5.16
CA ASN A 69 13.12 9.63 6.07
C ASN A 69 11.74 10.22 6.39
N LYS A 70 10.67 9.53 5.99
CA LYS A 70 9.28 9.89 6.33
C LYS A 70 8.69 8.82 7.24
N SER A 71 7.86 9.22 8.19
CA SER A 71 7.14 8.29 9.07
C SER A 71 5.78 7.92 8.47
N PHE A 72 5.53 6.63 8.30
CA PHE A 72 4.21 6.07 8.04
C PHE A 72 3.58 5.67 9.37
N SER A 73 2.49 6.35 9.75
CA SER A 73 1.78 6.07 11.00
C SER A 73 0.55 5.23 10.75
N LEU A 74 0.42 4.13 11.50
CA LEU A 74 -0.73 3.24 11.48
C LEU A 74 -1.49 3.36 12.79
N ALA A 75 -2.79 3.63 12.71
CA ALA A 75 -3.72 3.56 13.83
C ALA A 75 -4.54 2.27 13.76
N LEU A 76 -4.43 1.43 14.79
CA LEU A 76 -5.22 0.22 14.95
C LEU A 76 -6.20 0.40 16.11
N LEU A 77 -7.47 0.22 15.81
CA LEU A 77 -8.58 0.41 16.74
C LEU A 77 -9.23 -0.95 17.04
N ILE A 78 -9.43 -1.26 18.32
CA ILE A 78 -10.11 -2.49 18.75
C ILE A 78 -11.55 -2.11 19.16
N PRO A 79 -12.58 -2.52 18.41
CA PRO A 79 -13.97 -2.21 18.74
C PRO A 79 -14.44 -3.01 19.96
N ILE A 80 -15.43 -2.47 20.66
CA ILE A 80 -16.19 -3.22 21.66
C ILE A 80 -17.23 -4.02 20.89
N LYS A 81 -17.10 -5.33 20.85
CA LYS A 81 -18.14 -6.23 20.36
C LYS A 81 -18.95 -6.76 21.54
#